data_AF-A0A955E5L5-F1
#
_entry.id   AF-A0A955E5L5-F1
#
_cell.length_a   1.000
_cell.length_b   1.000
_cell.length_c   1.000
_cell.angle_alpha   90.00
_cell.angle_beta   90.00
_cell.angle_gamma   90.00
#
_symmetry.space_group_name_H-M   'P 1'
#
loop_
_entity.id
_entity.type
_entity.pdbx_description
1 polymer ?
#
loop_
_entity_poly.entity_id
_entity_poly.type
_entity_poly.pdbx_seq_one_letter_code
_entity_poly.pdbx_strand_id
1 'polypeptide(L)'
;MTDREFGRVVDLVCGRLSQDESAALRRSASSNADLRNLIERVAHVISGMGSLGSEAVEPGLVARVKQIYDATLLMPTSVDTDWDLIVATLVEDTRERETLAGFRGVAASYQLTFNADGVEVHLQILPDAGDSSIVAVMGQIEGDGAERVEVLSMVGGDVVAGGSCDEHGYFTLQIGVGTYDLVIVAGGRRIIIRAVEMG
;
A
#
# COMPACT_ATOMS: atom_id res chain seq x y z
N MET A 1 8.95 1.78 -18.51
CA MET A 1 9.88 0.77 -17.96
C MET A 1 9.23 -0.60 -18.08
N THR A 2 9.97 -1.61 -18.51
CA THR A 2 9.41 -2.97 -18.65
C THR A 2 9.55 -3.77 -17.36
N ASP A 3 8.66 -4.74 -17.10
CA ASP A 3 8.77 -5.65 -15.93
C ASP A 3 10.13 -6.33 -15.83
N ARG A 4 10.72 -6.66 -16.99
CA ARG A 4 12.07 -7.23 -17.10
C ARG A 4 13.15 -6.28 -16.61
N GLU A 5 12.99 -4.98 -16.84
CA GLU A 5 13.95 -3.95 -16.46
C GLU A 5 13.91 -3.69 -14.94
N PHE A 6 12.70 -3.67 -14.35
CA PHE A 6 12.54 -3.58 -12.89
C PHE A 6 13.15 -4.79 -12.16
N GLY A 7 12.91 -6.01 -12.65
CA GLY A 7 13.49 -7.22 -12.07
C GLY A 7 15.02 -7.16 -12.03
N ARG A 8 15.66 -6.67 -13.10
CA ARG A 8 17.13 -6.48 -13.14
C ARG A 8 17.62 -5.45 -12.13
N VAL A 9 16.86 -4.40 -11.84
CA VAL A 9 17.22 -3.43 -10.78
C VAL A 9 17.15 -4.09 -9.40
N VAL A 10 16.11 -4.86 -9.12
CA VAL A 10 15.99 -5.60 -7.85
C VAL A 10 17.16 -6.58 -7.71
N ASP A 11 17.50 -7.33 -8.76
CA ASP A 11 18.63 -8.25 -8.75
C ASP A 11 19.98 -7.53 -8.60
N LEU A 12 20.13 -6.31 -9.16
CA LEU A 12 21.33 -5.47 -8.95
C LEU A 12 21.48 -5.10 -7.47
N VAL A 13 20.41 -4.59 -6.86
CA VAL A 13 20.43 -4.13 -5.47
C VAL A 13 20.62 -5.30 -4.50
N CYS A 14 20.04 -6.46 -4.80
CA CYS A 14 20.23 -7.69 -4.03
C CYS A 14 21.59 -8.37 -4.27
N GLY A 15 22.43 -7.86 -5.17
CA GLY A 15 23.74 -8.45 -5.48
C GLY A 15 23.68 -9.80 -6.24
N ARG A 16 22.59 -10.06 -6.98
CA ARG A 16 22.36 -11.32 -7.72
C ARG A 16 22.82 -11.27 -9.17
N LEU A 17 23.01 -10.08 -9.74
CA LEU A 17 23.54 -9.92 -11.08
C LEU A 17 25.02 -10.29 -11.13
N SER A 18 25.45 -10.87 -12.26
CA SER A 18 26.89 -11.03 -12.53
C SER A 18 27.61 -9.68 -12.54
N GLN A 19 28.94 -9.70 -12.41
CA GLN A 19 29.76 -8.48 -12.43
C GLN A 19 29.56 -7.69 -13.75
N ASP A 20 29.46 -8.41 -14.88
CA ASP A 20 29.26 -7.81 -16.20
C ASP A 20 27.87 -7.19 -16.35
N GLU A 21 26.83 -7.86 -15.89
CA GLU A 21 25.46 -7.35 -15.92
C GLU A 21 25.29 -6.13 -15.01
N SER A 22 25.91 -6.18 -13.82
CA SER A 22 25.93 -5.06 -12.88
C SER A 22 26.62 -3.84 -13.47
N ALA A 23 27.80 -4.04 -14.10
CA ALA A 23 28.52 -2.97 -14.77
C ALA A 23 27.77 -2.41 -15.99
N ALA A 24 27.05 -3.26 -16.73
CA ALA A 24 26.19 -2.82 -17.82
C ALA A 24 25.03 -1.96 -17.32
N LEU A 25 24.32 -2.41 -16.27
CA LEU A 25 23.16 -1.67 -15.75
C LEU A 25 23.57 -0.34 -15.10
N ARG A 26 24.70 -0.30 -14.37
CA ARG A 26 25.25 0.95 -13.82
C ARG A 26 25.69 1.94 -14.91
N ARG A 27 26.24 1.45 -16.03
CA ARG A 27 26.54 2.30 -17.20
C ARG A 27 25.28 2.85 -17.84
N SER A 28 24.19 2.08 -17.93
CA SER A 28 22.91 2.62 -18.40
C SER A 28 22.34 3.68 -17.44
N ALA A 29 22.51 3.50 -16.12
CA ALA A 29 22.05 4.45 -15.12
C ALA A 29 22.87 5.77 -15.08
N SER A 30 24.10 5.76 -15.59
CA SER A 30 24.89 7.00 -15.68
C SER A 30 24.35 7.95 -16.75
N SER A 31 23.73 7.42 -17.82
CA SER A 31 23.10 8.21 -18.88
C SER A 31 21.57 8.37 -18.73
N ASN A 32 20.93 7.63 -17.83
CA ASN A 32 19.49 7.67 -17.59
C ASN A 32 19.19 8.03 -16.13
N ALA A 33 18.70 9.25 -15.89
CA ALA A 33 18.37 9.76 -14.55
C ALA A 33 17.22 8.97 -13.88
N ASP A 34 16.20 8.57 -14.64
CA ASP A 34 15.07 7.82 -14.11
C ASP A 34 15.51 6.44 -13.59
N LEU A 35 16.37 5.76 -14.34
CA LEU A 35 16.93 4.47 -13.94
C LEU A 35 17.81 4.60 -12.70
N ARG A 36 18.57 5.70 -12.57
CA ARG A 36 19.38 5.98 -11.39
C ARG A 36 18.52 6.19 -10.15
N ASN A 37 17.51 7.04 -10.25
CA ASN A 37 16.56 7.31 -9.16
C ASN A 37 15.82 6.04 -8.74
N LEU A 38 15.46 5.19 -9.70
CA LEU A 38 14.87 3.88 -9.45
C LEU A 38 15.82 2.97 -8.67
N ILE A 39 17.10 2.87 -9.05
CA ILE A 39 18.10 2.06 -8.33
C ILE A 39 18.24 2.56 -6.89
N GLU A 40 18.35 3.88 -6.69
CA GLU A 40 18.45 4.49 -5.37
C GLU A 40 17.21 4.22 -4.50
N ARG A 41 16.00 4.38 -5.07
CA ARG A 41 14.74 4.08 -4.36
C ARG A 41 14.64 2.61 -3.97
N VAL A 42 14.94 1.68 -4.89
CA VAL A 42 14.90 0.24 -4.61
C VAL A 42 15.96 -0.15 -3.57
N ALA A 43 17.15 0.45 -3.63
CA ALA A 43 18.20 0.27 -2.63
C ALA A 43 17.77 0.76 -1.24
N HIS A 44 17.10 1.90 -1.18
CA HIS A 44 16.59 2.44 0.08
C HIS A 44 15.52 1.53 0.70
N VAL A 45 14.54 1.09 -0.10
CA VAL A 45 13.49 0.14 0.34
C VAL A 45 14.10 -1.16 0.87
N ILE A 46 15.02 -1.76 0.11
CA ILE A 46 15.66 -3.03 0.51
C ILE A 46 16.53 -2.84 1.75
N SER A 47 17.24 -1.72 1.88
CA SER A 47 18.04 -1.41 3.07
C SER A 47 17.17 -1.24 4.32
N GLY A 48 15.98 -0.63 4.18
CA GLY A 48 15.00 -0.53 5.26
C GLY A 48 14.43 -1.89 5.69
N MET A 49 14.33 -2.85 4.76
CA MET A 49 13.89 -4.22 5.06
C MET A 49 15.02 -5.09 5.65
N GLY A 50 16.28 -4.79 5.31
CA GLY A 50 17.47 -5.55 5.69
C GLY A 50 17.88 -5.48 7.18
N SER A 51 17.13 -4.77 8.03
CA SER A 51 17.28 -4.89 9.49
C SER A 51 16.76 -6.23 10.03
N LEU A 52 16.04 -7.00 9.21
CA LEU A 52 15.62 -8.38 9.48
C LEU A 52 16.62 -9.34 8.82
N GLY A 53 17.48 -9.94 9.64
CA GLY A 53 18.40 -11.07 9.39
C GLY A 53 18.65 -11.58 7.96
N SER A 54 19.94 -11.70 7.61
CA SER A 54 20.51 -12.27 6.37
C SER A 54 20.24 -13.77 6.16
N GLU A 55 18.99 -14.21 6.17
CA GLU A 55 18.56 -15.50 5.62
C GLU A 55 17.81 -15.29 4.31
N ALA A 56 17.94 -16.27 3.41
CA ALA A 56 17.57 -16.21 2.00
C ALA A 56 16.33 -15.36 1.72
N VAL A 57 16.51 -14.31 0.91
CA VAL A 57 15.44 -13.43 0.44
C VAL A 57 14.37 -14.28 -0.26
N GLU A 58 13.23 -14.46 0.39
CA GLU A 58 12.09 -15.23 -0.12
C GLU A 58 11.62 -14.69 -1.47
N PRO A 59 11.09 -15.54 -2.37
CA PRO A 59 10.44 -15.13 -3.62
C PRO A 59 9.39 -14.01 -3.43
N GLY A 60 8.79 -13.89 -2.24
CA GLY A 60 7.87 -12.83 -1.88
C GLY A 60 8.50 -11.42 -1.78
N LEU A 61 9.81 -11.28 -1.59
CA LEU A 61 10.45 -9.97 -1.46
C LEU A 61 10.34 -9.16 -2.75
N VAL A 62 10.51 -9.78 -3.92
CA VAL A 62 10.42 -9.06 -5.20
C VAL A 62 9.01 -8.52 -5.41
N ALA A 63 7.99 -9.33 -5.08
CA ALA A 63 6.60 -8.89 -5.13
C ALA A 63 6.34 -7.74 -4.14
N ARG A 64 6.88 -7.82 -2.92
CA ARG A 64 6.73 -6.79 -1.89
C ARG A 64 7.46 -5.49 -2.25
N VAL A 65 8.69 -5.57 -2.78
CA VAL A 65 9.47 -4.42 -3.26
C VAL A 65 8.79 -3.79 -4.48
N LYS A 66 8.23 -4.60 -5.39
CA LYS A 66 7.43 -4.10 -6.51
C LYS A 66 6.19 -3.37 -6.02
N GLN A 67 5.46 -3.92 -5.05
CA GLN A 67 4.31 -3.27 -4.44
C GLN A 67 4.68 -1.93 -3.79
N ILE A 68 5.81 -1.85 -3.06
CA ILE A 68 6.30 -0.60 -2.45
C ILE A 68 6.70 0.41 -3.54
N TYR A 69 7.36 -0.05 -4.60
CA TYR A 69 7.80 0.82 -5.70
C TYR A 69 6.61 1.38 -6.49
N ASP A 70 5.64 0.54 -6.81
CA ASP A 70 4.39 0.94 -7.45
C ASP A 70 3.60 1.90 -6.55
N ALA A 71 3.64 1.71 -5.22
CA ALA A 71 3.05 2.64 -4.26
C ALA A 71 3.71 4.02 -4.28
N THR A 72 5.04 4.07 -4.37
CA THR A 72 5.74 5.36 -4.43
C THR A 72 5.63 6.04 -5.81
N LEU A 73 5.27 5.32 -6.88
CA LEU A 73 4.98 5.91 -8.19
C LEU A 73 3.59 6.54 -8.30
N LEU A 74 2.62 6.04 -7.53
CA LEU A 74 1.25 6.54 -7.50
C LEU A 74 1.07 7.71 -6.50
N MET A 75 2.11 8.10 -5.78
CA MET A 75 2.02 9.25 -4.89
C MET A 75 2.08 10.57 -5.68
N PRO A 76 1.17 11.52 -5.43
CA PRO A 76 1.26 12.84 -6.02
C PRO A 76 2.61 13.47 -5.67
N THR A 77 3.31 13.94 -6.70
CA THR A 77 4.67 14.51 -6.64
C THR A 77 4.75 15.82 -5.84
N SER A 78 3.60 16.34 -5.38
CA SER A 78 3.46 17.66 -4.76
C SER A 78 3.45 17.64 -3.23
N VAL A 79 3.70 16.52 -2.56
CA VAL A 79 3.65 16.46 -1.10
C VAL A 79 5.04 16.43 -0.48
N ASP A 80 5.24 17.34 0.49
CA ASP A 80 6.38 17.43 1.40
C ASP A 80 7.07 16.09 1.62
N THR A 81 8.37 16.05 1.35
CA THR A 81 9.21 14.84 1.28
C THR A 81 9.58 14.23 2.63
N ASP A 82 9.06 14.74 3.75
CA ASP A 82 9.55 14.39 5.10
C ASP A 82 8.69 13.36 5.83
N TRP A 83 7.72 12.72 5.16
CA TRP A 83 6.87 11.70 5.79
C TRP A 83 7.50 10.32 5.70
N ASP A 84 7.55 9.60 6.83
CA ASP A 84 7.89 8.18 6.84
C ASP A 84 6.78 7.37 6.17
N LEU A 85 7.15 6.60 5.15
CA LEU A 85 6.23 5.76 4.39
C LEU A 85 6.19 4.35 4.95
N ILE A 86 5.00 3.89 5.36
CA ILE A 86 4.79 2.57 5.95
C ILE A 86 3.71 1.84 5.15
N VAL A 87 3.98 0.60 4.73
CA VAL A 87 2.97 -0.22 4.03
C VAL A 87 2.35 -1.18 5.03
N ALA A 88 1.03 -1.09 5.19
CA ALA A 88 0.27 -1.95 6.08
C ALA A 88 0.14 -3.36 5.51
N THR A 89 0.10 -4.35 6.40
CA THR A 89 -0.09 -5.76 6.06
C THR A 89 -1.46 -6.22 6.55
N LEU A 90 -2.21 -6.95 5.70
CA LEU A 90 -3.48 -7.55 6.07
C LEU A 90 -3.26 -8.66 7.12
N VAL A 91 -3.96 -8.55 8.25
CA VAL A 91 -3.92 -9.50 9.36
C VAL A 91 -5.20 -10.34 9.43
N GLU A 92 -6.35 -9.74 9.16
CA GLU A 92 -7.65 -10.41 9.20
C GLU A 92 -8.50 -10.03 8.00
N ASP A 93 -9.15 -11.03 7.40
CA ASP A 93 -10.14 -10.87 6.34
C ASP A 93 -11.37 -11.73 6.64
N THR A 94 -12.50 -11.08 6.94
CA THR A 94 -13.73 -11.82 7.26
C THR A 94 -14.49 -12.28 6.03
N ARG A 95 -14.09 -11.92 4.80
CA ARG A 95 -14.74 -12.39 3.57
C ARG A 95 -14.55 -13.89 3.37
N GLU A 96 -13.43 -14.43 3.85
CA GLU A 96 -13.10 -15.84 3.76
C GLU A 96 -13.84 -16.70 4.81
N ARG A 97 -14.46 -16.08 5.82
CA ARG A 97 -15.24 -16.81 6.82
C ARG A 97 -16.57 -17.20 6.22
N GLU A 98 -16.85 -18.50 6.16
CA GLU A 98 -18.16 -19.01 5.75
C GLU A 98 -19.26 -18.34 6.59
N THR A 99 -20.05 -17.46 5.96
CA THR A 99 -21.26 -16.94 6.58
C THR A 99 -22.16 -18.13 6.90
N LEU A 100 -22.36 -18.40 8.19
CA LEU A 100 -23.26 -19.43 8.70
C LEU A 100 -24.59 -19.34 7.94
N ALA A 101 -24.91 -20.41 7.22
CA ALA A 101 -26.07 -20.50 6.34
C ALA A 101 -27.36 -20.23 7.15
N GLY A 102 -27.91 -19.02 7.03
CA GLY A 102 -29.09 -18.61 7.77
C GLY A 102 -29.48 -17.14 7.63
N PHE A 103 -28.52 -16.26 7.33
CA PHE A 103 -28.77 -14.83 7.09
C PHE A 103 -29.03 -14.57 5.60
N ARG A 104 -30.25 -14.81 5.14
CA ARG A 104 -30.71 -14.31 3.83
C ARG A 104 -31.33 -12.93 4.01
N GLY A 105 -30.63 -11.88 3.59
CA GLY A 105 -31.23 -10.56 3.41
C GLY A 105 -30.45 -9.36 3.97
N VAL A 106 -29.38 -9.58 4.74
CA VAL A 106 -28.47 -8.49 5.13
C VAL A 106 -27.36 -8.46 4.09
N ALA A 107 -27.22 -7.32 3.42
CA ALA A 107 -26.15 -7.10 2.47
C ALA A 107 -24.81 -7.33 3.19
N ALA A 108 -23.96 -8.20 2.62
CA ALA A 108 -22.81 -8.76 3.34
C ALA A 108 -21.78 -7.67 3.63
N SER A 109 -21.78 -7.14 4.86
CA SER A 109 -20.67 -6.34 5.34
C SER A 109 -19.48 -7.26 5.65
N TYR A 110 -18.27 -6.80 5.39
CA TYR A 110 -17.06 -7.50 5.80
C TYR A 110 -16.11 -6.57 6.51
N GLN A 111 -15.20 -7.16 7.28
CA GLN A 111 -14.20 -6.48 8.06
C GLN A 111 -12.82 -6.91 7.59
N LEU A 112 -11.91 -5.94 7.55
CA LEU A 112 -10.50 -6.13 7.25
C LEU A 112 -9.70 -5.49 8.36
N THR A 113 -8.69 -6.18 8.87
CA THR A 113 -7.76 -5.63 9.87
C THR A 113 -6.36 -5.60 9.28
N PHE A 114 -5.68 -4.47 9.37
CA PHE A 114 -4.33 -4.26 8.88
C PHE A 114 -3.41 -3.79 9.99
N ASN A 115 -2.13 -4.16 9.92
CA ASN A 115 -1.11 -3.72 10.86
C ASN A 115 0.05 -3.03 10.14
N ALA A 116 0.53 -1.93 10.71
CA ALA A 116 1.61 -1.09 10.19
C ALA A 116 2.43 -0.47 11.32
N ASP A 117 3.58 -1.07 11.66
CA ASP A 117 4.54 -0.53 12.65
C ASP A 117 3.89 -0.09 13.98
N GLY A 118 3.09 -0.98 14.58
CA GLY A 118 2.39 -0.70 15.84
C GLY A 118 1.11 0.13 15.71
N VAL A 119 0.71 0.49 14.49
CA VAL A 119 -0.61 1.04 14.18
C VAL A 119 -1.51 -0.08 13.63
N GLU A 120 -2.71 -0.20 14.18
CA GLU A 120 -3.72 -1.13 13.69
C GLU A 120 -4.85 -0.35 13.00
N VAL A 121 -5.29 -0.84 11.85
CA VAL A 121 -6.38 -0.23 11.08
C VAL A 121 -7.46 -1.26 10.87
N HIS A 122 -8.62 -0.99 11.45
CA HIS A 122 -9.83 -1.77 11.24
C HIS A 122 -10.69 -1.08 10.20
N LEU A 123 -11.08 -1.80 9.16
CA LEU A 123 -12.03 -1.35 8.16
C LEU A 123 -13.27 -2.22 8.22
N GLN A 124 -14.43 -1.58 8.12
CA GLN A 124 -15.70 -2.21 7.88
C GLN A 124 -16.28 -1.64 6.58
N ILE A 125 -16.51 -2.51 5.61
CA ILE A 125 -17.10 -2.15 4.33
C ILE A 125 -18.54 -2.62 4.32
N LEU A 126 -19.46 -1.68 4.11
CA LEU A 126 -20.89 -1.93 4.03
C LEU A 126 -21.41 -1.46 2.68
N PRO A 127 -22.19 -2.27 1.95
CA PRO A 127 -22.90 -1.80 0.77
C PRO A 127 -23.93 -0.73 1.16
N ASP A 128 -24.06 0.31 0.34
CA ASP A 128 -25.08 1.32 0.56
C ASP A 128 -26.49 0.76 0.31
N ALA A 129 -27.44 1.12 1.16
CA ALA A 129 -28.80 0.59 1.09
C ALA A 129 -29.59 1.12 -0.13
N GLY A 130 -29.19 2.26 -0.68
CA GLY A 130 -29.88 2.92 -1.78
C GLY A 130 -29.21 2.74 -3.14
N ASP A 131 -27.90 2.47 -3.17
CA ASP A 131 -27.12 2.38 -4.39
C ASP A 131 -26.06 1.27 -4.33
N SER A 132 -26.25 0.20 -5.12
CA SER A 132 -25.30 -0.92 -5.18
C SER A 132 -23.94 -0.55 -5.79
N SER A 133 -23.80 0.64 -6.38
CA SER A 133 -22.53 1.14 -6.91
C SER A 133 -21.71 1.91 -5.88
N ILE A 134 -22.26 2.16 -4.68
CA ILE A 134 -21.61 2.89 -3.60
C ILE A 134 -21.50 1.97 -2.38
N VAL A 135 -20.36 2.08 -1.69
CA VAL A 135 -20.16 1.46 -0.38
C VAL A 135 -19.83 2.52 0.66
N ALA A 136 -20.28 2.29 1.89
CA ALA A 136 -19.82 3.00 3.06
C ALA A 136 -18.60 2.27 3.64
N VAL A 137 -17.49 2.98 3.75
CA VAL A 137 -16.27 2.50 4.41
C VAL A 137 -16.18 3.19 5.75
N MET A 138 -16.34 2.42 6.82
CA MET A 138 -16.10 2.87 8.19
C MET A 138 -14.75 2.33 8.62
N GLY A 139 -13.97 3.11 9.35
CA GLY A 139 -12.72 2.60 9.88
C GLY A 139 -12.34 3.22 11.21
N GLN A 140 -11.45 2.53 11.89
CA GLN A 140 -10.84 2.94 13.15
C GLN A 140 -9.33 2.71 13.03
N ILE A 141 -8.55 3.71 13.41
CA ILE A 141 -7.09 3.64 13.44
C ILE A 141 -6.67 3.66 14.90
N GLU A 142 -6.12 2.54 15.37
CA GLU A 142 -5.58 2.42 16.71
C GLU A 142 -4.08 2.73 16.68
N GLY A 143 -3.71 3.85 17.29
CA GLY A 143 -2.36 4.38 17.31
C GLY A 143 -2.36 5.88 17.55
N ASP A 144 -1.17 6.49 17.64
CA ASP A 144 -1.07 7.91 17.95
C ASP A 144 -1.38 8.80 16.73
N GLY A 145 -2.40 9.64 16.88
CA GLY A 145 -2.58 10.88 16.11
C GLY A 145 -2.98 10.70 14.65
N ALA A 146 -3.95 9.83 14.36
CA ALA A 146 -4.58 9.78 13.03
C ALA A 146 -5.32 11.09 12.73
N GLU A 147 -4.98 11.73 11.62
CA GLU A 147 -5.52 13.05 11.27
C GLU A 147 -6.51 12.96 10.10
N ARG A 148 -6.13 12.21 9.06
CA ARG A 148 -6.88 12.14 7.81
C ARG A 148 -6.66 10.83 7.07
N VAL A 149 -7.68 10.48 6.29
CA VAL A 149 -7.69 9.32 5.40
C VAL A 149 -8.01 9.79 3.99
N GLU A 150 -7.23 9.32 3.03
CA GLU A 150 -7.37 9.58 1.60
C GLU A 150 -7.50 8.23 0.87
N VAL A 151 -8.42 8.11 -0.06
CA VAL A 151 -8.55 6.95 -0.95
C VAL A 151 -8.02 7.35 -2.31
N LEU A 152 -7.06 6.59 -2.82
CA LEU A 152 -6.42 6.85 -4.10
C LEU A 152 -6.90 5.84 -5.14
N SER A 153 -7.14 6.36 -6.35
CA SER A 153 -7.33 5.53 -7.53
C SER A 153 -6.06 4.75 -7.84
N MET A 154 -6.19 3.43 -8.01
CA MET A 154 -5.11 2.57 -8.52
C MET A 154 -4.61 3.03 -9.91
N VAL A 155 -5.48 3.69 -10.66
CA VAL A 155 -5.17 4.28 -11.98
C VAL A 155 -4.91 5.76 -11.79
N GLY A 156 -3.65 6.17 -11.82
CA GLY A 156 -3.23 7.57 -11.78
C GLY A 156 -2.86 8.10 -10.39
N GLY A 157 -3.30 7.45 -9.31
CA GLY A 157 -2.97 7.88 -7.95
C GLY A 157 -3.78 9.10 -7.47
N ASP A 158 -4.80 9.49 -8.22
CA ASP A 158 -5.68 10.60 -7.87
C ASP A 158 -6.49 10.30 -6.61
N VAL A 159 -6.65 11.28 -5.73
CA VAL A 159 -7.53 11.18 -4.55
C VAL A 159 -8.98 11.15 -5.03
N VAL A 160 -9.67 10.02 -4.83
CA VAL A 160 -11.08 9.82 -5.24
C VAL A 160 -12.06 10.04 -4.10
N ALA A 161 -11.63 9.88 -2.86
CA ALA A 161 -12.39 10.18 -1.65
C ALA A 161 -11.43 10.52 -0.50
N GLY A 162 -11.91 11.21 0.53
CA GLY A 162 -11.10 11.48 1.71
C GLY A 162 -11.91 12.13 2.83
N GLY A 163 -11.37 12.10 4.03
CA GLY A 163 -12.02 12.61 5.24
C GLY A 163 -11.03 12.77 6.39
N SER A 164 -11.48 13.44 7.45
CA SER A 164 -10.74 13.56 8.70
C SER A 164 -11.07 12.39 9.63
N CYS A 165 -10.12 12.04 10.49
CA CYS A 165 -10.37 11.19 11.65
C CYS A 165 -10.89 12.05 12.81
N ASP A 166 -11.70 11.45 13.69
CA ASP A 166 -12.03 12.06 14.98
C ASP A 166 -10.93 11.84 16.04
N GLU A 167 -11.15 12.31 17.26
CA GLU A 167 -10.19 12.19 18.38
C GLU A 167 -9.91 10.74 18.81
N HIS A 168 -10.70 9.78 18.34
CA HIS A 168 -10.56 8.36 18.60
C HIS A 168 -10.06 7.58 17.37
N GLY A 169 -9.69 8.29 16.29
CA GLY A 169 -9.20 7.66 15.06
C GLY A 169 -10.30 7.07 14.18
N TYR A 170 -11.59 7.34 14.45
CA TYR A 170 -12.68 6.89 13.59
C TYR A 170 -12.81 7.77 12.36
N PHE A 171 -13.19 7.15 11.24
CA PHE A 171 -13.54 7.86 10.01
C PHE A 171 -14.67 7.14 9.27
N THR A 172 -15.32 7.86 8.37
CA THR A 172 -16.33 7.31 7.48
C THR A 172 -16.21 7.95 6.11
N LEU A 173 -16.28 7.13 5.08
CA LEU A 173 -16.18 7.54 3.68
C LEU A 173 -17.30 6.87 2.88
N GLN A 174 -17.75 7.52 1.81
CA GLN A 174 -18.57 6.89 0.78
C GLN A 174 -17.79 6.92 -0.52
N ILE A 175 -17.73 5.78 -1.19
CA ILE A 175 -16.94 5.61 -2.41
C ILE A 175 -17.62 4.60 -3.33
N GLY A 176 -17.38 4.76 -4.62
CA GLY A 176 -17.79 3.78 -5.62
C GLY A 176 -17.16 2.41 -5.38
N VAL A 177 -17.82 1.35 -5.85
CA VAL A 177 -17.27 0.00 -5.82
C VAL A 177 -15.99 -0.11 -6.65
N GLY A 178 -14.99 -0.85 -6.17
CA GLY A 178 -13.73 -1.02 -6.88
C GLY A 178 -12.55 -1.41 -5.99
N THR A 179 -11.34 -1.33 -6.56
CA THR A 179 -10.09 -1.61 -5.86
C THR A 179 -9.27 -0.32 -5.75
N TYR A 180 -8.89 0.03 -4.53
CA TYR A 180 -8.25 1.31 -4.23
C TYR A 180 -7.06 1.14 -3.30
N ASP A 181 -6.18 2.14 -3.27
CA ASP A 181 -5.23 2.28 -2.17
C ASP A 181 -5.80 3.22 -1.11
N LEU A 182 -5.66 2.87 0.16
CA LEU A 182 -5.98 3.75 1.27
C LEU A 182 -4.69 4.35 1.81
N VAL A 183 -4.65 5.67 1.93
CA VAL A 183 -3.54 6.40 2.55
C VAL A 183 -4.04 7.06 3.83
N ILE A 184 -3.41 6.73 4.93
CA ILE A 184 -3.72 7.25 6.26
C ILE A 184 -2.54 8.11 6.69
N VAL A 185 -2.83 9.33 7.14
CA VAL A 185 -1.82 10.23 7.68
C VAL A 185 -2.00 10.28 9.20
N ALA A 186 -0.97 9.82 9.91
CA ALA A 186 -0.99 9.72 11.36
C ALA A 186 0.40 10.02 11.94
N GLY A 187 0.49 10.95 12.89
CA GLY A 187 1.71 11.20 13.67
C GLY A 187 2.97 11.47 12.83
N GLY A 188 2.87 12.23 11.73
CA GLY A 188 4.01 12.48 10.83
C GLY A 188 4.35 11.33 9.88
N ARG A 189 3.53 10.28 9.84
CA ARG A 189 3.71 9.08 9.00
C ARG A 189 2.60 8.96 7.97
N ARG A 190 2.92 8.28 6.87
CA ARG A 190 1.97 7.86 5.83
C ARG A 190 1.87 6.35 5.81
N ILE A 191 0.72 5.85 6.21
CA ILE A 191 0.40 4.43 6.19
C ILE A 191 -0.38 4.14 4.91
N ILE A 192 0.13 3.25 4.06
CA ILE A 192 -0.55 2.83 2.83
C ILE A 192 -1.10 1.42 3.01
N ILE A 193 -2.40 1.27 2.76
CA ILE A 193 -3.07 -0.01 2.60
C ILE A 193 -3.34 -0.21 1.11
N ARG A 194 -2.75 -1.26 0.54
CA ARG A 194 -2.74 -1.45 -0.91
C ARG A 194 -3.92 -2.31 -1.37
N ALA A 195 -4.45 -1.95 -2.53
CA ALA A 195 -5.43 -2.76 -3.27
C ALA A 195 -6.59 -3.28 -2.40
N VAL A 196 -7.18 -2.40 -1.59
CA VAL A 196 -8.38 -2.68 -0.81
C VAL A 196 -9.55 -2.79 -1.77
N GLU A 197 -10.19 -3.95 -1.79
CA GLU A 197 -11.43 -4.18 -2.51
C GLU A 197 -12.61 -3.63 -1.69
N MET A 198 -13.42 -2.83 -2.35
CA MET A 198 -14.56 -2.11 -1.79
C MET A 198 -15.80 -2.50 -2.59
N GLY A 199 -16.53 -3.52 -2.10
CA GLY A 199 -17.76 -4.03 -2.72
C GLY A 199 -17.58 -5.09 -3.79
#